data_AF-A0A0D3BCK4-F1
#
_entry.id   AF-A0A0D3BCK4-F1
#
_cell.length_a   1.000
_cell.length_b   1.000
_cell.length_c   1.000
_cell.angle_alpha   90.00
_cell.angle_beta   90.00
_cell.angle_gamma   90.00
#
_symmetry.space_group_name_H-M   'P 1'
#
loop_
_entity.id
_entity.type
_entity.pdbx_description
1 polymer ?
#
loop_
_entity_poly.entity_id
_entity_poly.type
_entity_poly.pdbx_seq_one_letter_code
_entity_poly.pdbx_strand_id
1 'polypeptide(L)'
;MGNMYWIAKWNQAGYFIQSFNFSTETFEPLASLPFAYGAYDVHNLAAFRGNNLSLLVQNKETEKMDVWVTNMAKKGVIISWTKFFSVTRPERKVFRACEAIATKVHFIDKKNRVVVCCEEVAVDERCVSVNIYLIGEGEIEKQEIELHKRGFSWPFCLRLCISSKSCSGSNIGL
;
A
#
# COMPACT_ATOMS: atom_id res chain seq x y z
N MET A 1 4.11 20.34 -6.37
CA MET A 1 2.87 19.82 -6.97
C MET A 1 2.91 18.31 -6.87
N GLY A 2 1.81 17.68 -6.43
CA GLY A 2 1.76 16.23 -6.28
C GLY A 2 1.33 15.58 -7.60
N ASN A 3 2.08 14.61 -8.08
CA ASN A 3 1.66 13.78 -9.21
C ASN A 3 0.73 12.67 -8.72
N MET A 4 -0.20 12.25 -9.58
CA MET A 4 -1.10 11.13 -9.30
C MET A 4 -0.61 9.90 -10.04
N TYR A 5 -0.65 8.75 -9.34
CA TYR A 5 -0.16 7.48 -9.85
C TYR A 5 -1.12 6.35 -9.52
N TRP A 6 -1.26 5.38 -10.41
CA TRP A 6 -2.01 4.14 -10.16
C TRP A 6 -1.46 3.00 -11.02
N ILE A 7 -1.86 1.78 -10.68
CA ILE A 7 -1.59 0.60 -11.51
C ILE A 7 -2.65 0.55 -12.60
N ALA A 8 -2.23 0.47 -13.86
CA ALA A 8 -3.09 0.38 -15.03
C ALA A 8 -2.80 -0.89 -15.82
N LYS A 9 -3.75 -1.24 -16.71
CA LYS A 9 -3.61 -2.29 -17.71
C LYS A 9 -4.06 -1.73 -19.04
N TRP A 10 -3.29 -1.95 -20.10
CA TRP A 10 -3.65 -1.52 -21.45
C TRP A 10 -3.69 -2.75 -22.37
N ASN A 11 -4.85 -3.15 -22.84
CA ASN A 11 -5.08 -4.25 -23.80
C ASN A 11 -4.03 -5.38 -23.77
N GLN A 12 -3.02 -5.29 -24.65
CA GLN A 12 -1.95 -6.29 -24.86
C GLN A 12 -0.67 -6.02 -24.05
N ALA A 13 -0.50 -4.82 -23.51
CA ALA A 13 0.57 -4.51 -22.58
C ALA A 13 0.15 -5.02 -21.18
N GLY A 14 1.04 -5.74 -20.51
CA GLY A 14 0.82 -6.18 -19.13
C GLY A 14 0.55 -5.01 -18.17
N TYR A 15 0.44 -5.29 -16.87
CA TYR A 15 0.20 -4.23 -15.89
C TYR A 15 1.42 -3.30 -15.75
N PHE A 16 1.16 -2.00 -15.57
CA PHE A 16 2.18 -0.95 -15.46
C PHE A 16 1.72 0.17 -14.52
N ILE A 17 2.64 1.04 -14.10
CA ILE A 17 2.34 2.28 -13.38
C ILE A 17 2.03 3.37 -14.40
N GLN A 18 0.89 4.03 -14.22
CA GLN A 18 0.45 5.18 -15.01
C GLN A 18 0.48 6.44 -14.14
N SER A 19 0.81 7.57 -14.75
CA SER A 19 0.75 8.90 -14.13
C SER A 19 -0.22 9.83 -14.85
N PHE A 20 -0.74 10.83 -14.12
CA PHE A 20 -1.44 11.96 -14.73
C PHE A 20 -0.48 13.12 -14.96
N ASN A 21 -0.40 13.59 -16.20
CA ASN A 21 0.33 14.81 -16.57
C ASN A 21 -0.63 16.00 -16.52
N PHE A 22 -0.51 16.83 -15.48
CA PHE A 22 -1.36 18.01 -15.29
C PHE A 22 -1.14 19.11 -16.34
N SER A 23 0.01 19.13 -17.03
CA SER A 23 0.29 20.16 -18.04
C SER A 23 -0.39 19.87 -19.37
N THR A 24 -0.52 18.59 -19.72
CA THR A 24 -1.16 18.13 -20.96
C THR A 24 -2.55 17.55 -20.72
N GLU A 25 -2.95 17.39 -19.45
CA GLU A 25 -4.19 16.74 -19.02
C GLU A 25 -4.33 15.30 -19.56
N THR A 26 -3.20 14.58 -19.67
CA THR A 26 -3.15 13.22 -20.25
C THR A 26 -2.68 12.17 -19.26
N PHE A 27 -3.08 10.93 -19.51
CA PHE A 27 -2.59 9.75 -18.82
C PHE A 27 -1.38 9.17 -19.56
N GLU A 28 -0.26 9.01 -18.86
CA GLU A 28 1.01 8.58 -19.45
C GLU A 28 1.54 7.32 -18.76
N PRO A 29 2.01 6.32 -19.52
CA PRO A 29 2.70 5.17 -18.93
C PRO A 29 4.03 5.62 -18.30
N LEU A 30 4.28 5.20 -17.07
CA LEU A 30 5.45 5.62 -16.30
C LEU A 30 6.51 4.51 -16.18
N ALA A 31 6.11 3.29 -15.81
CA ALA A 31 7.04 2.17 -15.66
C ALA A 31 6.32 0.82 -15.63
N SER A 32 7.00 -0.23 -16.08
CA SER A 32 6.58 -1.62 -15.81
C SER A 32 6.69 -1.96 -14.32
N LEU A 33 5.90 -2.94 -13.89
CA LEU A 33 5.98 -3.47 -12.53
C LEU A 33 7.27 -4.30 -12.35
N PRO A 34 7.86 -4.34 -11.13
CA PRO A 34 9.07 -5.12 -10.85
C PRO A 34 8.82 -6.63 -10.70
N PHE A 35 7.63 -7.11 -11.01
CA PHE A 35 7.18 -8.49 -10.84
C PHE A 35 6.06 -8.82 -11.83
N ALA A 36 5.77 -10.12 -11.98
CA ALA A 36 4.61 -10.58 -12.73
C ALA A 36 3.33 -10.33 -11.92
N TYR A 37 2.34 -9.66 -12.52
CA TYR A 37 1.11 -9.29 -11.84
C TYR A 37 0.21 -10.50 -11.57
N GLY A 38 0.01 -10.84 -10.29
CA GLY A 38 -0.98 -11.83 -9.87
C GLY A 38 -2.37 -11.19 -9.74
N ALA A 39 -3.36 -11.69 -10.48
CA ALA A 39 -4.72 -11.14 -10.48
C ALA A 39 -5.42 -11.22 -9.12
N TYR A 40 -5.06 -12.20 -8.30
CA TYR A 40 -5.61 -12.40 -6.96
C TYR A 40 -4.70 -11.88 -5.85
N ASP A 41 -3.52 -11.38 -6.21
CA ASP A 41 -2.59 -10.79 -5.27
C ASP A 41 -3.08 -9.40 -4.86
N VAL A 42 -2.64 -8.98 -3.68
CA VAL A 42 -2.93 -7.65 -3.17
C VAL A 42 -1.85 -6.72 -3.68
N HIS A 43 -2.24 -5.63 -4.36
CA HIS A 43 -1.33 -4.59 -4.82
C HIS A 43 -1.71 -3.26 -4.20
N ASN A 44 -0.75 -2.54 -3.64
CA ASN A 44 -0.98 -1.21 -3.10
C ASN A 44 0.17 -0.27 -3.48
N LEU A 45 -0.16 0.86 -4.10
CA LEU A 45 0.79 1.88 -4.50
C LEU A 45 0.69 3.07 -3.54
N ALA A 46 1.83 3.56 -3.06
CA ALA A 46 1.90 4.72 -2.18
C ALA A 46 3.11 5.60 -2.52
N ALA A 47 3.12 6.82 -1.97
CA ALA A 47 4.26 7.72 -2.07
C ALA A 47 5.38 7.26 -1.11
N PHE A 48 6.63 7.40 -1.55
CA PHE A 48 7.81 7.08 -0.78
C PHE A 48 8.84 8.19 -0.91
N ARG A 49 9.38 8.67 0.21
CA ARG A 49 10.55 9.58 0.32
C ARG A 49 10.82 10.49 -0.90
N GLY A 50 10.28 11.71 -0.85
CA GLY A 50 10.38 12.66 -1.95
C GLY A 50 9.38 12.30 -3.05
N ASN A 51 9.88 12.14 -4.28
CA ASN A 51 9.04 11.81 -5.43
C ASN A 51 8.94 10.30 -5.69
N ASN A 52 9.64 9.45 -4.92
CA ASN A 52 9.63 8.01 -5.15
C ASN A 52 8.26 7.39 -4.82
N LEU A 53 8.08 6.13 -5.23
CA LEU A 53 6.88 5.34 -4.96
C LEU A 53 7.27 4.09 -4.19
N SER A 54 6.36 3.60 -3.35
CA SER A 54 6.38 2.27 -2.79
C SER A 54 5.23 1.45 -3.35
N LEU A 55 5.51 0.18 -3.61
CA LEU A 55 4.57 -0.80 -4.13
C LEU A 55 4.61 -2.03 -3.24
N LEU A 56 3.56 -2.20 -2.45
CA LEU A 56 3.32 -3.38 -1.63
C LEU A 56 2.61 -4.43 -2.48
N VAL A 57 3.16 -5.64 -2.48
CA VAL A 57 2.54 -6.84 -3.04
C VAL A 57 2.41 -7.87 -1.96
N GLN A 58 1.23 -8.47 -1.85
CA GLN A 58 1.07 -9.69 -1.08
C GLN A 58 0.52 -10.79 -1.97
N ASN A 59 1.29 -11.88 -2.05
CA ASN A 59 0.86 -13.06 -2.78
C ASN A 59 -0.24 -13.80 -2.02
N LYS A 60 -1.34 -14.12 -2.69
CA LYS A 60 -2.51 -14.75 -2.06
C LYS A 60 -2.26 -16.19 -1.59
N GLU A 61 -1.41 -16.92 -2.31
CA GLU A 61 -1.20 -18.36 -2.06
C GLU A 61 -0.13 -18.61 -0.99
N THR A 62 0.98 -17.89 -1.08
CA THR A 62 2.14 -18.03 -0.18
C THR A 62 2.10 -17.09 1.01
N GLU A 63 1.17 -16.12 1.00
CA GLU A 63 1.04 -15.03 1.98
C GLU A 63 2.29 -14.14 2.10
N LYS A 64 3.26 -14.33 1.19
CA LYS A 64 4.49 -13.55 1.12
C LYS A 64 4.15 -12.10 0.79
N MET A 65 4.67 -11.20 1.59
CA MET A 65 4.57 -9.77 1.39
C MET A 65 5.92 -9.20 0.99
N ASP A 66 5.97 -8.58 -0.18
CA ASP A 66 7.11 -7.84 -0.70
C ASP A 66 6.75 -6.36 -0.79
N VAL A 67 7.68 -5.47 -0.43
CA VAL A 67 7.57 -4.03 -0.71
C VAL A 67 8.71 -3.62 -1.60
N TRP A 68 8.37 -3.01 -2.73
CA TRP A 68 9.31 -2.45 -3.68
C TRP A 68 9.28 -0.94 -3.59
N VAL A 69 10.43 -0.29 -3.80
CA VAL A 69 10.52 1.16 -3.88
C VAL A 69 11.17 1.57 -5.19
N THR A 70 10.74 2.70 -5.74
CA THR A 70 11.38 3.26 -6.93
C THR A 70 12.60 4.09 -6.55
N ASN A 71 13.52 4.18 -7.50
CA ASN A 71 14.52 5.24 -7.57
C ASN A 71 14.16 6.14 -8.76
N MET A 72 13.68 7.35 -8.50
CA MET A 72 13.30 8.32 -9.54
C MET A 72 14.38 9.36 -9.78
N ALA A 73 14.58 9.71 -11.05
CA ALA A 73 15.35 10.87 -11.45
C ALA A 73 14.63 12.19 -11.08
N LYS A 74 15.37 13.31 -11.07
CA LYS A 74 14.83 14.66 -10.81
C LYS A 74 13.67 15.07 -11.73
N LYS A 75 13.50 14.42 -12.89
CA LYS A 75 12.42 14.67 -13.86
C LYS A 75 11.20 13.74 -13.71
N GLY A 76 11.09 12.98 -12.62
CA GLY A 76 9.94 12.10 -12.38
C GLY A 76 9.97 10.79 -13.18
N VAL A 77 11.09 10.49 -13.84
CA VAL A 77 11.31 9.21 -14.55
C VAL A 77 11.78 8.17 -13.54
N ILE A 78 11.11 7.01 -13.50
CA ILE A 78 11.55 5.86 -12.70
C ILE A 78 12.78 5.24 -13.37
N ILE A 79 13.90 5.20 -12.65
CA ILE A 79 15.17 4.62 -13.11
C ILE A 79 15.18 3.11 -12.83
N SER A 80 14.80 2.73 -11.61
CA SER A 80 14.79 1.33 -11.19
C SER A 80 13.80 1.09 -10.04
N TRP A 81 13.50 -0.19 -9.83
CA TRP A 81 12.86 -0.68 -8.62
C TRP A 81 13.89 -1.40 -7.76
N THR A 82 13.77 -1.27 -6.45
CA THR A 82 14.58 -2.00 -5.46
C THR A 82 13.63 -2.65 -4.46
N LYS A 83 13.90 -3.91 -4.10
CA LYS A 83 13.13 -4.56 -3.04
C LYS A 83 13.54 -3.96 -1.70
N PHE A 84 12.60 -3.29 -1.05
CA PHE A 84 12.79 -2.64 0.24
C PHE A 84 12.58 -3.60 1.40
N PHE A 85 11.60 -4.49 1.26
CA PHE A 85 11.18 -5.38 2.33
C PHE A 85 10.64 -6.70 1.76
N SER A 86 10.82 -7.79 2.49
CA SER A 86 10.25 -9.11 2.16
C SER A 86 10.01 -9.89 3.45
N VAL A 87 8.78 -10.34 3.67
CA VAL A 87 8.44 -11.22 4.78
C VAL A 87 7.46 -12.28 4.33
N THR A 88 7.68 -13.51 4.78
CA THR A 88 6.70 -14.58 4.68
C THR A 88 6.15 -14.84 6.06
N ARG A 89 4.83 -14.85 6.20
CA ARG A 89 4.18 -15.06 7.48
C ARG A 89 3.51 -16.44 7.50
N PRO A 90 4.14 -17.49 8.07
CA PRO A 90 3.57 -18.83 8.05
C PRO A 90 2.39 -19.02 9.02
N GLU A 91 2.24 -18.17 10.04
CA GLU A 91 1.33 -18.45 11.16
C GLU A 91 -0.05 -17.79 11.09
N ARG A 92 -0.28 -16.79 10.22
CA ARG A 92 -1.59 -16.12 10.10
C ARG A 92 -1.84 -15.65 8.68
N LYS A 93 -3.05 -15.93 8.19
CA LYS A 93 -3.61 -15.44 6.92
C LYS A 93 -3.84 -13.92 6.98
N VAL A 94 -2.78 -13.13 6.85
CA VAL A 94 -2.93 -11.67 6.89
C VAL A 94 -3.49 -11.20 5.56
N PHE A 95 -4.40 -10.23 5.65
CA PHE A 95 -5.04 -9.54 4.54
C PHE A 95 -5.76 -10.47 3.56
N ARG A 96 -6.76 -11.24 4.03
CA ARG A 96 -7.75 -11.81 3.10
C ARG A 96 -8.18 -10.70 2.14
N ALA A 97 -8.00 -10.92 0.85
CA ALA A 97 -8.63 -10.14 -0.18
C ALA A 97 -10.14 -10.39 -0.04
N CYS A 98 -10.75 -9.78 0.97
CA CYS A 98 -12.19 -9.75 1.07
C CYS A 98 -12.62 -8.74 0.02
N GLU A 99 -13.26 -9.23 -1.03
CA GLU A 99 -13.59 -8.54 -2.28
C GLU A 99 -14.45 -7.27 -2.10
N ALA A 100 -14.77 -6.88 -0.87
CA ALA A 100 -15.70 -5.79 -0.54
C ALA A 100 -15.28 -4.95 0.67
N ILE A 101 -14.01 -4.99 1.09
CA ILE A 101 -13.54 -4.32 2.32
C ILE A 101 -12.41 -3.35 1.96
N ALA A 102 -12.41 -2.17 2.58
CA ALA A 102 -11.85 -0.94 2.04
C ALA A 102 -10.37 -1.01 1.62
N THR A 103 -10.00 -0.08 0.75
CA THR A 103 -8.65 0.13 0.23
C THR A 103 -7.62 0.07 1.36
N LYS A 104 -6.77 -0.95 1.33
CA LYS A 104 -5.58 -1.05 2.20
C LYS A 104 -4.72 0.18 1.96
N VAL A 105 -4.10 0.72 2.99
CA VAL A 105 -3.14 1.80 2.81
C VAL A 105 -1.85 1.41 3.48
N HIS A 106 -0.74 1.65 2.79
CA HIS A 106 0.58 1.45 3.36
C HIS A 106 1.44 2.69 3.24
N PHE A 107 2.41 2.79 4.14
CA PHE A 107 3.53 3.71 4.03
C PHE A 107 4.76 3.14 4.74
N ILE A 108 5.92 3.70 4.46
CA ILE A 108 7.16 3.34 5.14
C ILE A 108 7.49 4.45 6.13
N ASP A 109 7.62 4.12 7.41
CA ASP A 109 7.90 5.10 8.46
C ASP A 109 9.37 5.57 8.47
N LYS A 110 9.70 6.49 9.39
CA LYS A 110 11.06 7.01 9.55
C LYS A 110 12.07 5.95 10.02
N LYS A 111 11.60 4.87 10.65
CA LYS A 111 12.39 3.73 11.14
C LYS A 111 12.49 2.61 10.10
N ASN A 112 12.13 2.85 8.83
CA ASN A 112 12.12 1.85 7.75
C ASN A 112 11.13 0.70 7.96
N ARG A 113 10.13 0.85 8.83
CA ARG A 113 9.07 -0.16 9.02
C ARG A 113 7.97 0.06 8.01
N VAL A 114 7.42 -1.04 7.51
CA VAL A 114 6.22 -1.01 6.66
C VAL A 114 5.02 -0.93 7.59
N VAL A 115 4.26 0.16 7.45
CA VAL A 115 3.00 0.35 8.17
C VAL A 115 1.86 0.03 7.22
N VAL A 116 0.97 -0.88 7.61
CA VAL A 116 -0.22 -1.24 6.81
C VAL A 116 -1.47 -1.02 7.63
N CYS A 117 -2.34 -0.15 7.14
CA CYS A 117 -3.70 0.02 7.66
C CYS A 117 -4.65 -0.81 6.80
N CYS A 118 -5.39 -1.71 7.45
CA CYS A 118 -6.36 -2.55 6.76
C CYS A 118 -7.53 -2.92 7.65
N GLU A 119 -8.63 -3.26 7.00
CA GLU A 119 -9.80 -3.79 7.65
C GLU A 119 -9.76 -5.34 7.66
N GLU A 120 -10.12 -5.93 8.79
CA GLU A 120 -10.25 -7.38 8.96
C GLU A 120 -11.66 -7.74 9.40
N VAL A 121 -12.22 -8.79 8.80
CA VAL A 121 -13.55 -9.29 9.17
C VAL A 121 -13.47 -9.93 10.55
N ALA A 122 -14.34 -9.50 11.46
CA ALA A 122 -14.51 -10.13 12.76
C ALA A 122 -15.09 -11.55 12.61
N VAL A 123 -14.93 -12.39 13.64
CA VAL A 123 -15.39 -13.79 13.62
C VAL A 123 -16.89 -13.92 13.34
N ASP A 124 -17.70 -12.94 13.75
CA ASP A 124 -19.14 -12.91 13.55
C ASP A 124 -19.58 -12.46 12.14
N GLU A 125 -18.62 -12.09 11.28
CA GLU A 125 -18.77 -11.56 9.92
C GLU A 125 -19.62 -10.28 9.77
N ARG A 126 -20.15 -9.76 10.87
CA ARG A 126 -21.00 -8.56 10.92
C ARG A 126 -20.17 -7.30 11.11
N CYS A 127 -19.01 -7.45 11.74
CA CYS A 127 -18.11 -6.35 12.04
C CYS A 127 -16.80 -6.44 11.24
N VAL A 128 -16.17 -5.28 11.06
CA VAL A 128 -14.82 -5.13 10.55
C VAL A 128 -13.99 -4.38 11.58
N SER A 129 -12.80 -4.88 11.91
CA SER A 129 -11.84 -4.13 12.71
C SER A 129 -10.84 -3.43 11.81
N VAL A 130 -10.60 -2.15 12.10
CA VAL A 130 -9.53 -1.37 11.47
C VAL A 130 -8.27 -1.65 12.27
N ASN A 131 -7.25 -2.19 11.59
CA ASN A 131 -6.00 -2.60 12.20
C ASN A 131 -4.83 -1.86 11.57
N ILE A 132 -3.84 -1.56 12.39
CA ILE A 132 -2.52 -1.12 11.94
C ILE A 132 -1.53 -2.25 12.21
N TYR A 133 -0.81 -2.63 11.16
CA TYR A 133 0.32 -3.53 11.22
C TYR A 133 1.61 -2.72 11.12
N LEU A 134 2.52 -2.93 12.05
CA LEU A 134 3.89 -2.44 12.00
C LEU A 134 4.79 -3.63 11.70
N ILE A 135 5.49 -3.56 10.57
CA ILE A 135 6.25 -4.69 10.03
C ILE A 135 7.70 -4.25 9.88
N GLY A 136 8.57 -4.85 10.68
CA GLY A 136 10.02 -4.61 10.69
C GLY A 136 10.82 -5.85 10.35
N GLU A 137 12.14 -5.80 10.59
CA GLU A 137 13.04 -6.95 10.43
C GLU A 137 12.73 -8.03 11.48
N GLY A 138 11.90 -9.00 11.12
CA GLY A 138 11.56 -10.15 11.96
C GLY A 138 10.43 -9.93 12.97
N GLU A 139 9.99 -8.68 13.17
CA GLU A 139 8.91 -8.33 14.09
C GLU A 139 7.66 -7.85 13.34
N ILE A 140 6.51 -8.37 13.75
CA ILE A 140 5.21 -7.92 13.27
C ILE A 140 4.32 -7.61 14.45
N GLU A 141 4.04 -6.33 14.66
CA GLU A 141 3.11 -5.86 15.67
C GLU A 141 1.76 -5.57 15.02
N LYS A 142 0.69 -5.90 15.73
CA LYS A 142 -0.69 -5.60 15.33
C LYS A 142 -1.33 -4.76 16.41
N GLN A 143 -1.95 -3.66 16.01
CA GLN A 143 -2.80 -2.86 16.86
C GLN A 143 -4.20 -2.78 16.24
N GLU A 144 -5.22 -3.19 16.98
CA GLU A 144 -6.61 -2.90 16.62
C GLU A 144 -6.89 -1.45 17.03
N ILE A 145 -7.42 -0.67 16.10
CA ILE A 145 -7.74 0.74 16.32
C ILE A 145 -9.20 0.87 16.71
N GLU A 146 -10.11 0.35 15.89
CA GLU A 146 -11.55 0.50 16.06
C GLU A 146 -12.32 -0.69 15.45
N LEU A 147 -13.50 -0.99 16.00
CA LEU A 147 -14.42 -2.00 15.51
C LEU A 147 -15.69 -1.33 14.95
N HIS A 148 -16.06 -1.69 13.74
CA HIS A 148 -17.21 -1.11 13.04
C HIS A 148 -18.15 -2.18 12.52
N LYS A 149 -19.42 -1.82 12.32
CA LYS A 149 -20.31 -2.63 11.46
C LYS A 149 -19.78 -2.57 10.03
N ARG A 150 -19.84 -3.70 9.33
CA ARG A 150 -19.38 -3.81 7.93
C ARG A 150 -20.03 -2.73 7.06
N GLY A 151 -19.22 -2.02 6.27
CA GLY A 151 -19.67 -0.95 5.35
C GLY A 151 -19.53 0.49 5.86
N PHE A 152 -19.12 0.72 7.12
CA PHE A 152 -19.07 2.07 7.73
C PHE A 152 -17.65 2.60 8.03
N SER A 153 -16.61 1.94 7.55
CA SER A 153 -15.20 2.17 7.97
C SER A 153 -14.39 3.10 7.04
N TRP A 154 -14.86 3.38 5.83
CA TRP A 154 -14.18 4.20 4.81
C TRP A 154 -13.75 5.62 5.24
N PRO A 155 -14.52 6.38 6.03
CA PRO A 155 -14.11 7.73 6.46
C PRO A 155 -12.84 7.73 7.33
N PHE A 156 -12.55 6.64 8.02
CA PHE A 156 -11.48 6.56 9.03
C PHE A 156 -10.15 6.14 8.43
N CYS A 157 -10.15 5.17 7.50
CA CYS A 157 -8.98 4.82 6.71
C CYS A 157 -8.41 6.07 6.00
N LEU A 158 -9.28 6.94 5.47
CA LEU A 158 -8.86 8.22 4.87
C LEU A 158 -8.22 9.17 5.90
N ARG A 159 -8.81 9.28 7.10
CA ARG A 159 -8.32 10.16 8.18
C ARG A 159 -6.95 9.74 8.71
N LEU A 160 -6.70 8.44 8.89
CA LEU A 160 -5.39 7.91 9.30
C LEU A 160 -4.30 8.21 8.25
N CYS A 161 -4.65 8.16 6.96
CA CYS A 161 -3.74 8.51 5.86
C CYS A 161 -3.39 9.99 5.82
N ILE A 162 -4.36 10.86 6.09
CA ILE A 162 -4.14 12.31 6.13
C ILE A 162 -3.29 12.67 7.36
N SER A 163 -3.59 12.08 8.52
CA SER A 163 -2.84 12.31 9.76
C SER A 163 -1.39 11.82 9.69
N SER A 164 -1.14 10.66 9.07
CA SER A 164 0.23 10.14 8.91
C SER A 164 1.08 10.98 7.95
N LYS A 165 0.46 11.55 6.89
CA LYS A 165 1.14 12.48 5.98
C LYS A 165 1.41 13.85 6.62
N SER A 166 0.49 14.38 7.43
CA SER A 166 0.70 15.63 8.17
C SER A 166 1.70 15.50 9.33
N CYS A 167 1.79 14.32 9.95
CA CYS A 167 2.78 14.01 11.00
C CYS A 167 4.22 13.77 10.47
N SER A 168 4.49 13.98 9.18
CA SER A 168 5.89 14.04 8.70
C SER A 168 6.73 15.10 9.43
N GLY A 169 6.10 16.06 10.13
CA GLY A 169 6.71 17.04 11.03
C GLY A 169 6.53 16.82 12.55
N SER A 170 5.73 15.86 13.02
CA SER A 170 5.40 15.77 14.46
C SER A 170 5.28 14.32 14.92
N ASN A 171 5.97 13.99 16.03
CA ASN A 171 5.90 12.70 16.71
C ASN A 171 4.45 12.24 16.85
N ILE A 172 4.16 11.03 16.37
CA ILE A 172 2.96 10.32 16.77
C ILE A 172 3.30 9.77 18.17
N GLY A 173 3.01 10.56 19.20
CA GLY A 173 2.71 10.03 20.51
C GLY A 173 1.28 9.53 20.48
N LEU A 174 1.12 8.22 20.57
CA LEU A 174 -0.07 7.59 21.13
C LEU A 174 0.33 7.04 22.49
#